data_AF-A0A350CZK9-F1
#
_entry.id   AF-A0A350CZK9-F1
#
_cell.length_a   1.000
_cell.length_b   1.000
_cell.length_c   1.000
_cell.angle_alpha   90.00
_cell.angle_beta   90.00
_cell.angle_gamma   90.00
#
_symmetry.space_group_name_H-M   'P 1'
#
loop_
_entity.id
_entity.type
_entity.pdbx_description
1 polymer ?
#
loop_
_entity_poly.entity_id
_entity_poly.type
_entity_poly.pdbx_seq_one_letter_code
_entity_poly.pdbx_strand_id
1 'polypeptide(L)'
;EFLKVVHGKVGGDVPAVDMEKEKRLHDLLLRLIEEDVIRSAHDVSVGGLAITLLECLFGSGLGMDLNLYIEDRLDFFLFSENPSLVVLSVEKEKAERLKDEVEASGLDWMLLGRVREDGLFTLTNNEESIFENSVKEFEEIWQKALENML
;
A
#
# COMPACT_ATOMS: atom_id res chain seq x y z
N GLU A 1 8.98 -9.05 7.96
CA GLU A 1 9.38 -10.16 7.06
C GLU A 1 10.60 -9.86 6.16
N PHE A 2 10.68 -8.68 5.53
CA PHE A 2 11.76 -8.34 4.58
C PHE A 2 13.20 -8.61 5.08
N LEU A 3 13.52 -8.17 6.31
CA LEU A 3 14.85 -8.37 6.90
C LEU A 3 15.24 -9.87 7.00
N LYS A 4 14.26 -10.72 7.28
CA LYS A 4 14.45 -12.16 7.40
C LYS A 4 14.62 -12.79 6.02
N VAL A 5 13.74 -12.48 5.08
CA VAL A 5 13.74 -13.11 3.74
C VAL A 5 14.95 -12.67 2.91
N VAL A 6 15.26 -11.36 2.88
CA VAL A 6 16.30 -10.81 2.01
C VAL A 6 17.67 -10.83 2.67
N HIS A 7 17.74 -10.61 3.99
CA HIS A 7 19.01 -10.46 4.69
C HIS A 7 19.32 -11.59 5.69
N GLY A 8 18.42 -12.57 5.84
CA GLY A 8 18.62 -13.71 6.77
C GLY A 8 18.66 -13.29 8.24
N LYS A 9 18.14 -12.11 8.59
CA LYS A 9 18.22 -11.54 9.94
C LYS A 9 16.84 -11.36 10.55
N VAL A 10 16.72 -11.70 11.83
CA VAL A 10 15.54 -11.37 12.64
C VAL A 10 15.95 -10.30 13.64
N GLY A 11 15.28 -9.16 13.61
CA GLY A 11 15.58 -8.01 14.47
C GLY A 11 14.81 -6.77 14.04
N GLY A 12 15.02 -5.67 14.77
CA GLY A 12 14.25 -4.44 14.66
C GLY A 12 13.27 -4.26 15.81
N ASP A 13 12.91 -3.02 16.09
CA ASP A 13 11.88 -2.69 17.08
C ASP A 13 10.52 -2.72 16.39
N VAL A 14 9.54 -3.36 17.05
CA VAL A 14 8.14 -3.28 16.63
C VAL A 14 7.57 -1.98 17.17
N PRO A 15 7.04 -1.08 16.32
CA PRO A 15 6.41 0.15 16.79
C PRO A 15 5.26 -0.17 17.75
N ALA A 16 5.13 0.60 18.82
CA ALA A 16 3.96 0.52 19.68
C ALA A 16 2.71 0.97 18.90
N VAL A 17 1.59 0.30 19.13
CA VAL A 17 0.30 0.69 18.53
C VAL A 17 -0.26 1.88 19.32
N ASP A 18 -0.54 2.97 18.61
CA ASP A 18 -1.33 4.09 19.14
C ASP A 18 -2.81 3.74 18.99
N MET A 19 -3.43 3.31 20.09
CA MET A 19 -4.83 2.91 20.11
C MET A 19 -5.80 4.04 19.79
N GLU A 20 -5.44 5.30 20.06
CA GLU A 20 -6.29 6.45 19.72
C GLU A 20 -6.21 6.72 18.22
N LYS A 21 -5.02 6.64 17.62
CA LYS A 21 -4.84 6.70 16.16
C LYS A 21 -5.61 5.59 15.47
N GLU A 22 -5.51 4.36 15.96
CA GLU A 22 -6.21 3.19 15.41
C GLU A 22 -7.73 3.38 15.44
N LYS A 23 -8.26 3.88 16.56
CA LYS A 23 -9.69 4.18 16.69
C LYS A 23 -10.13 5.24 15.68
N ARG A 24 -9.38 6.35 15.54
CA ARG A 24 -9.69 7.40 14.55
C ARG A 24 -9.66 6.86 13.12
N LEU A 25 -8.69 6.00 12.81
CA LEU A 25 -8.59 5.34 11.51
C LEU A 25 -9.83 4.49 11.23
N HIS A 26 -10.25 3.63 12.16
CA HIS A 26 -11.44 2.81 11.99
C HIS A 26 -12.73 3.63 11.89
N ASP A 27 -12.90 4.66 12.72
CA ASP A 27 -14.06 5.56 12.67
C ASP A 27 -14.15 6.28 11.32
N LEU A 28 -13.01 6.73 10.78
CA LEU A 28 -12.93 7.34 9.45
C LEU A 28 -13.28 6.34 8.35
N LEU A 29 -12.70 5.14 8.37
CA LEU A 29 -12.96 4.11 7.35
C LEU A 29 -14.44 3.73 7.29
N LEU A 30 -15.08 3.54 8.45
CA LEU A 30 -16.52 3.26 8.53
C LEU A 30 -17.34 4.35 7.86
N ARG A 31 -17.05 5.63 8.17
CA ARG A 31 -17.73 6.77 7.56
C ARG A 31 -17.55 6.80 6.05
N LEU A 32 -16.31 6.65 5.57
CA LEU A 32 -15.99 6.68 4.14
C LEU A 32 -16.69 5.56 3.37
N ILE A 33 -16.88 4.39 3.98
CA ILE A 33 -17.62 3.26 3.41
C ILE A 33 -19.12 3.55 3.39
N GLU A 34 -19.68 4.00 4.51
CA GLU A 34 -21.11 4.34 4.64
C GLU A 34 -21.55 5.43 3.65
N GLU A 35 -20.63 6.34 3.33
CA GLU A 35 -20.86 7.46 2.41
C GLU A 35 -20.47 7.17 0.95
N ASP A 36 -20.10 5.91 0.63
CA ASP A 36 -19.64 5.46 -0.69
C ASP A 36 -18.49 6.32 -1.24
N VAL A 37 -17.56 6.76 -0.38
CA VAL A 37 -16.43 7.60 -0.82
C VAL A 37 -15.35 6.75 -1.47
N ILE A 38 -14.96 5.65 -0.83
CA ILE A 38 -13.83 4.82 -1.26
C ILE A 38 -14.27 3.66 -2.17
N ARG A 39 -13.36 3.24 -3.06
CA ARG A 39 -13.53 2.09 -3.95
C ARG A 39 -12.96 0.80 -3.36
N SER A 40 -11.84 0.90 -2.64
CA SER A 40 -11.24 -0.22 -1.92
C SER A 40 -10.47 0.28 -0.70
N ALA A 41 -10.26 -0.63 0.25
CA ALA A 41 -9.39 -0.46 1.40
C ALA A 41 -8.63 -1.75 1.67
N HIS A 42 -7.33 -1.66 2.00
CA HIS A 42 -6.51 -2.80 2.40
C HIS A 42 -5.51 -2.38 3.48
N ASP A 43 -5.38 -3.16 4.54
CA ASP A 43 -4.38 -2.91 5.58
C ASP A 43 -2.96 -3.17 5.06
N VAL A 44 -2.00 -2.38 5.54
CA VAL A 44 -0.58 -2.63 5.29
C VAL A 44 -0.04 -3.51 6.40
N SER A 45 0.34 -4.74 6.07
CA SER A 45 0.79 -5.72 7.04
C SER A 45 2.06 -6.46 6.57
N VAL A 46 2.02 -7.80 6.49
CA VAL A 46 3.20 -8.62 6.18
C VAL A 46 3.69 -8.32 4.76
N GLY A 47 4.98 -8.05 4.62
CA GLY A 47 5.57 -7.63 3.35
C GLY A 47 5.45 -6.14 3.04
N GLY A 48 4.70 -5.38 3.86
CA GLY A 48 4.63 -3.93 3.79
C GLY A 48 3.84 -3.39 2.59
N LEU A 49 4.04 -2.11 2.30
CA LEU A 49 3.27 -1.36 1.32
C LEU A 49 3.36 -1.96 -0.09
N ALA A 50 4.55 -2.36 -0.53
CA ALA A 50 4.74 -2.88 -1.89
C ALA A 50 3.90 -4.15 -2.14
N ILE A 51 3.90 -5.08 -1.18
CA ILE A 51 3.12 -6.31 -1.27
C ILE A 51 1.63 -6.01 -1.18
N THR A 52 1.22 -5.14 -0.25
CA THR A 52 -0.17 -4.71 -0.10
C THR A 52 -0.74 -4.15 -1.41
N LEU A 53 0.03 -3.30 -2.10
CA LEU A 53 -0.38 -2.70 -3.38
C LEU A 53 -0.51 -3.76 -4.49
N LEU A 54 0.40 -4.74 -4.55
CA LEU A 54 0.32 -5.83 -5.52
C LEU A 54 -0.88 -6.74 -5.24
N GLU A 55 -1.13 -7.09 -3.98
CA GLU A 55 -2.28 -7.90 -3.58
C GLU A 55 -3.61 -7.23 -3.94
N CYS A 56 -3.70 -5.90 -3.84
CA CYS A 56 -4.86 -5.14 -4.30
C CYS A 56 -5.12 -5.26 -5.81
N LEU A 57 -4.10 -5.58 -6.61
CA LEU A 57 -4.17 -5.63 -8.08
C LEU A 57 -4.33 -7.05 -8.62
N PHE A 58 -3.95 -8.08 -7.87
CA PHE A 58 -4.03 -9.48 -8.32
C PHE A 58 -5.45 -9.88 -8.71
N GLY A 59 -5.58 -10.60 -9.82
CA GLY A 59 -6.87 -11.04 -10.36
C GLY A 59 -7.78 -9.92 -10.92
N SER A 60 -7.40 -8.64 -10.80
CA SER A 60 -8.24 -7.51 -11.24
C SER A 60 -8.06 -7.14 -12.72
N GLY A 61 -6.91 -7.51 -13.32
CA GLY A 61 -6.49 -7.02 -14.64
C GLY A 61 -6.02 -5.56 -14.65
N LEU A 62 -6.01 -4.90 -13.49
CA LEU A 62 -5.56 -3.51 -13.32
C LEU A 62 -4.06 -3.46 -13.04
N GLY A 63 -3.50 -2.28 -13.26
CA GLY A 63 -2.13 -1.91 -12.92
C GLY A 63 -2.09 -0.73 -11.96
N MET A 64 -0.89 -0.21 -11.70
CA MET A 64 -0.71 0.99 -10.89
C MET A 64 0.51 1.77 -11.35
N ASP A 65 0.39 3.09 -11.32
CA ASP A 65 1.51 4.02 -11.38
C ASP A 65 1.80 4.56 -9.97
N LEU A 66 2.84 4.03 -9.32
CA LEU A 66 3.31 4.40 -8.00
C LEU A 66 4.41 5.45 -8.13
N ASN A 67 4.15 6.66 -7.63
CA ASN A 67 5.05 7.81 -7.72
C ASN A 67 5.43 8.29 -6.33
N LEU A 68 6.70 8.11 -5.98
CA LEU A 68 7.24 8.40 -4.66
C LEU A 68 8.31 9.48 -4.72
N TYR A 69 8.51 10.14 -3.57
CA TYR A 69 9.56 11.13 -3.36
C TYR A 69 10.25 10.84 -2.01
N ILE A 70 10.96 9.72 -1.94
CA ILE A 70 11.63 9.22 -0.74
C ILE A 70 13.14 9.40 -0.91
N GLU A 71 13.71 10.31 -0.12
CA GLU A 71 15.15 10.63 -0.13
C GLU A 71 15.99 9.58 0.63
N ASP A 72 15.42 8.99 1.67
CA ASP A 72 16.13 8.07 2.56
C ASP A 72 15.98 6.59 2.10
N ARG A 73 15.50 5.74 3.00
CA ARG A 73 15.43 4.29 2.82
C ARG A 73 14.15 3.90 2.09
N LEU A 74 14.17 3.95 0.76
CA LEU A 74 13.04 3.51 -0.08
C LEU A 74 12.61 2.07 0.24
N ASP A 75 13.56 1.17 0.51
CA ASP A 75 13.28 -0.20 0.94
C ASP A 75 12.54 -0.25 2.27
N PHE A 76 12.90 0.61 3.23
CA PHE A 76 12.17 0.72 4.50
C PHE A 76 10.75 1.26 4.28
N PHE A 77 10.58 2.26 3.41
CA PHE A 77 9.26 2.78 3.06
C PHE A 77 8.37 1.70 2.43
N LEU A 78 8.92 0.90 1.51
CA LEU A 78 8.17 -0.11 0.76
C LEU A 78 7.86 -1.38 1.57
N PHE A 79 8.75 -1.79 2.48
CA PHE A 79 8.69 -3.10 3.12
C PHE A 79 8.58 -3.06 4.66
N SER A 80 8.40 -1.88 5.26
CA SER A 80 8.07 -1.79 6.68
C SER A 80 6.65 -2.27 6.96
N GLU A 81 6.49 -2.96 8.09
CA GLU A 81 5.23 -3.60 8.51
C GLU A 81 4.64 -2.82 9.68
N ASN A 82 4.45 -1.51 9.49
CA ASN A 82 3.99 -0.61 10.55
C ASN A 82 2.48 -0.78 10.76
N PRO A 83 2.01 -0.84 12.03
CA PRO A 83 0.58 -0.90 12.32
C PRO A 83 -0.12 0.43 11.97
N SER A 84 -1.46 0.42 11.98
CA SER A 84 -2.29 1.61 11.78
C SER A 84 -2.10 2.29 10.42
N LEU A 85 -1.94 1.48 9.37
CA LEU A 85 -1.79 1.92 7.99
C LEU A 85 -2.76 1.17 7.09
N VAL A 86 -3.46 1.93 6.24
CA VAL A 86 -4.41 1.40 5.26
C VAL A 86 -4.18 2.12 3.94
N VAL A 87 -4.16 1.35 2.85
CA VAL A 87 -4.20 1.88 1.49
C VAL A 87 -5.66 1.97 1.06
N LEU A 88 -6.03 3.12 0.49
CA LEU A 88 -7.37 3.38 -0.05
C LEU A 88 -7.28 3.70 -1.53
N SER A 89 -8.29 3.28 -2.30
CA SER A 89 -8.53 3.81 -3.64
C SER A 89 -9.85 4.57 -3.68
N VAL A 90 -9.92 5.59 -4.55
CA VAL A 90 -11.08 6.47 -4.67
C VAL A 90 -11.20 6.94 -6.12
N GLU A 91 -12.43 7.24 -6.55
CA GLU A 91 -12.62 7.92 -7.83
C GLU A 91 -12.00 9.32 -7.79
N LYS A 92 -11.50 9.78 -8.93
CA LYS A 92 -10.83 11.08 -9.03
C LYS A 92 -11.72 12.23 -8.55
N GLU A 93 -13.02 12.13 -8.82
CA GLU A 93 -14.04 13.12 -8.46
C GLU A 93 -14.28 13.19 -6.94
N LYS A 94 -13.99 12.10 -6.22
CA LYS A 94 -14.16 11.98 -4.77
C LYS A 94 -12.84 12.18 -3.99
N ALA A 95 -11.72 12.39 -4.69
CA ALA A 95 -10.39 12.49 -4.08
C ALA A 95 -10.24 13.70 -3.13
N GLU A 96 -10.77 14.87 -3.49
CA GLU A 96 -10.71 16.05 -2.59
C GLU A 96 -11.55 15.82 -1.33
N ARG A 97 -12.72 15.20 -1.47
CA ARG A 97 -13.57 14.83 -0.31
C ARG A 97 -12.83 13.86 0.62
N LEU A 98 -12.17 12.84 0.08
CA LEU A 98 -11.38 11.92 0.89
C LEU A 98 -10.30 12.66 1.68
N LYS A 99 -9.57 13.56 1.02
CA LYS A 99 -8.54 14.37 1.65
C LYS A 99 -9.10 15.21 2.80
N ASP A 100 -10.22 15.91 2.58
CA ASP A 100 -10.86 16.73 3.62
C ASP A 100 -11.27 15.90 4.85
N GLU A 101 -11.85 14.71 4.65
CA GLU A 101 -12.26 13.81 5.74
C GLU A 101 -11.06 13.26 6.53
N VAL A 102 -9.96 12.95 5.84
CA VAL A 102 -8.72 12.47 6.47
C VAL A 102 -8.06 13.57 7.29
N GLU A 103 -7.95 14.78 6.73
CA GLU A 103 -7.41 15.95 7.43
C GLU A 103 -8.25 16.34 8.65
N ALA A 104 -9.58 16.30 8.52
CA ALA A 104 -10.51 16.55 9.63
C ALA A 104 -10.39 15.51 10.76
N SER A 105 -9.94 14.29 10.43
CA SER A 105 -9.71 13.21 11.40
C SER A 105 -8.34 13.30 12.08
N GLY A 106 -7.48 14.24 11.66
CA GLY A 106 -6.13 14.41 12.20
C GLY A 106 -5.21 13.21 11.94
N LEU A 107 -5.41 12.52 10.82
CA LEU A 107 -4.59 11.39 10.39
C LEU A 107 -3.64 11.83 9.27
N ASP A 108 -2.41 11.30 9.31
CA ASP A 108 -1.44 11.52 8.24
C ASP A 108 -1.84 10.75 6.98
N TRP A 109 -1.53 11.32 5.81
CA TRP A 109 -1.81 10.69 4.52
C TRP A 109 -0.77 11.04 3.48
N MET A 110 -0.72 10.22 2.42
CA MET A 110 0.14 10.42 1.27
C MET A 110 -0.57 9.95 0.01
N LEU A 111 -0.53 10.75 -1.06
CA LEU A 111 -0.93 10.29 -2.38
C LEU A 111 0.18 9.41 -2.95
N LEU A 112 -0.12 8.13 -3.13
CA LEU A 112 0.84 7.16 -3.68
C LEU A 112 0.90 7.20 -5.21
N GLY A 113 -0.24 7.37 -5.87
CA GLY A 113 -0.29 7.11 -7.30
C GLY A 113 -1.69 6.95 -7.86
N ARG A 114 -1.79 6.25 -8.99
CA ARG A 114 -3.05 6.02 -9.71
C ARG A 114 -3.15 4.58 -10.20
N VAL A 115 -4.36 4.04 -10.15
CA VAL A 115 -4.67 2.75 -10.77
C VAL A 115 -4.70 2.90 -12.29
N ARG A 116 -4.24 1.88 -13.01
CA ARG A 116 -4.19 1.80 -14.47
C ARG A 116 -5.05 0.64 -14.98
N GLU A 117 -5.48 0.70 -16.22
CA GLU A 117 -6.30 -0.34 -16.87
C GLU A 117 -5.49 -1.30 -17.75
N ASP A 118 -4.17 -1.10 -17.86
CA ASP A 118 -3.28 -1.86 -18.75
C ASP A 118 -2.51 -2.99 -18.05
N GLY A 119 -2.78 -3.24 -16.78
CA GLY A 119 -2.14 -4.31 -16.01
C GLY A 119 -0.65 -4.09 -15.72
N LEU A 120 -0.12 -2.87 -15.92
CA LEU A 120 1.28 -2.54 -15.64
C LEU A 120 1.44 -1.93 -14.25
N PHE A 121 2.44 -2.39 -13.51
CA PHE A 121 2.90 -1.80 -12.27
C PHE A 121 4.20 -1.02 -12.53
N THR A 122 4.17 0.29 -12.35
CA THR A 122 5.34 1.18 -12.43
C THR A 122 5.66 1.77 -11.06
N LEU A 123 6.94 1.80 -10.71
CA LEU A 123 7.45 2.53 -9.56
C LEU A 123 8.46 3.58 -10.03
N THR A 124 8.17 4.83 -9.71
CA THR A 124 9.07 5.98 -9.87
C THR A 124 9.40 6.54 -8.50
N ASN A 125 10.67 6.89 -8.26
CA ASN A 125 11.09 7.63 -7.06
C ASN A 125 11.93 8.83 -7.47
N ASN A 126 11.57 10.04 -7.01
CA ASN A 126 12.28 11.28 -7.38
C ASN A 126 12.43 11.46 -8.90
N GLU A 127 11.35 11.18 -9.65
CA GLU A 127 11.30 11.22 -11.12
C GLU A 127 12.17 10.16 -11.83
N GLU A 128 12.87 9.29 -11.10
CA GLU A 128 13.63 8.17 -11.65
C GLU A 128 12.79 6.89 -11.68
N SER A 129 12.74 6.23 -12.85
CA SER A 129 12.09 4.93 -13.00
C SER A 129 12.90 3.86 -12.27
N ILE A 130 12.30 3.26 -11.23
CA ILE A 130 12.93 2.20 -10.43
C ILE A 130 12.63 0.83 -11.04
N PHE A 131 11.36 0.57 -11.40
CA PHE A 131 10.99 -0.61 -12.16
C PHE A 131 9.63 -0.47 -12.85
N GLU A 132 9.43 -1.30 -13.88
CA GLU A 132 8.16 -1.51 -14.57
C GLU A 132 8.00 -3.01 -14.81
N ASN A 133 6.86 -3.59 -14.46
CA ASN A 133 6.51 -4.96 -14.86
C ASN A 133 4.99 -5.17 -14.92
N SER A 134 4.53 -6.25 -15.54
CA SER A 134 3.13 -6.65 -15.50
C SER A 134 2.74 -7.18 -14.12
N VAL A 135 1.55 -6.81 -13.66
CA VAL A 135 0.95 -7.35 -12.42
C VAL A 135 0.81 -8.86 -12.51
N LYS A 136 0.51 -9.38 -13.70
CA LYS A 136 0.39 -10.82 -13.96
C LYS A 136 1.67 -11.59 -13.63
N GLU A 137 2.84 -11.06 -13.98
CA GLU A 137 4.11 -11.71 -13.64
C GLU A 137 4.32 -11.79 -12.12
N PHE A 138 4.01 -10.72 -11.39
CA PHE A 138 4.06 -10.74 -9.93
C PHE A 138 3.07 -11.73 -9.32
N GLU A 139 1.85 -11.78 -9.86
CA GLU A 139 0.82 -12.71 -9.41
C GLU A 139 1.26 -14.17 -9.61
N GLU A 140 1.85 -14.50 -10.76
CA GLU A 140 2.36 -15.85 -11.04
C GLU A 140 3.48 -16.26 -10.07
N ILE A 141 4.38 -15.34 -9.73
CA ILE A 141 5.44 -15.57 -8.74
C ILE A 141 4.83 -15.80 -7.36
N TRP A 142 3.87 -14.96 -6.96
CA TRP A 142 3.21 -15.04 -5.66
C TRP A 142 2.42 -16.34 -5.50
N GLN A 143 1.64 -16.75 -6.50
CA GLN A 143 0.85 -17.99 -6.47
C GLN A 143 1.74 -19.25 -6.35
N LYS A 144 2.89 -19.25 -7.02
CA LYS A 144 3.84 -20.37 -6.99
C LYS A 144 4.72 -20.38 -5.74
N ALA A 145 4.69 -19.34 -4.91
CA ALA A 145 5.60 -19.22 -3.77
C ALA A 145 5.45 -20.40 -2.78
N LEU A 146 4.21 -20.80 -2.46
CA LEU A 146 3.95 -21.94 -1.59
C LEU A 146 4.31 -23.27 -2.24
N GLU A 147 4.00 -23.45 -3.53
CA GLU A 147 4.38 -24.65 -4.28
C GLU A 147 5.90 -24.83 -4.31
N ASN A 148 6.65 -23.76 -4.50
CA ASN A 148 8.12 -23.78 -4.55
C ASN A 148 8.78 -23.98 -3.16
N MET A 149 8.03 -23.86 -2.07
CA MET A 149 8.51 -24.10 -0.71
C MET A 149 8.27 -25.54 -0.22
N LEU A 150 7.44 -26.32 -0.92
CA LEU A 150 7.10 -27.71 -0.61
C LEU A 150 8.01 -28.70 -1.35
#